data_AF-A0A212LJ36-F1
#
_entry.id   AF-A0A212LJ36-F1
#
_cell.length_a   1.000
_cell.length_b   1.000
_cell.length_c   1.000
_cell.angle_alpha   90.00
_cell.angle_beta   90.00
_cell.angle_gamma   90.00
#
_symmetry.space_group_name_H-M   'P 1'
#
loop_
_entity.id
_entity.type
_entity.pdbx_description
1 polymer ?
#
loop_
_entity_poly.entity_id
_entity_poly.type
_entity_poly.pdbx_seq_one_letter_code
_entity_poly.pdbx_strand_id
1 'polypeptide(L)'
;MNRKMWPTRRYVLGAFAAVLVAVMSGPALAATRGATVSSVNLRAGPGTWYPIVMTMPPSAALTIYGCLDAASWCDVSWAGARGWVSSNYVSIYYQGQTVALSPALIPMIGLTVVAFNQAYWNNHYGGQPWYGQWNTYYRGGPGYGGVARGGCVGAACGGSAVVRGPYGGGAAARGACGPDRCAGGAILRRPGGGLEFRRGVVER
;
A
#
# COMPACT_ATOMS: atom_id res chain seq x y z
N MET A 1 -39.04 -72.61 7.08
CA MET A 1 -38.43 -72.07 8.32
C MET A 1 -36.95 -71.79 8.04
N ASN A 2 -36.49 -70.53 8.12
CA ASN A 2 -35.23 -70.12 8.77
C ASN A 2 -34.82 -68.66 8.43
N ARG A 3 -35.13 -67.81 9.41
CA ARG A 3 -34.47 -66.58 9.94
C ARG A 3 -33.78 -65.58 8.99
N LYS A 4 -34.32 -64.35 9.07
CA LYS A 4 -33.76 -63.06 8.67
C LYS A 4 -32.42 -62.74 9.36
N MET A 5 -31.49 -62.13 8.63
CA MET A 5 -30.56 -61.09 9.13
C MET A 5 -30.22 -60.14 7.97
N TRP A 6 -30.53 -58.85 8.12
CA TRP A 6 -29.99 -57.75 7.30
C TRP A 6 -28.82 -57.12 8.08
N PRO A 7 -27.79 -56.63 7.37
CA PRO A 7 -27.42 -55.23 7.63
C PRO A 7 -27.10 -54.43 6.37
N THR A 8 -27.80 -53.29 6.25
CA THR A 8 -27.23 -51.95 6.02
C THR A 8 -26.02 -51.81 5.10
N ARG A 9 -26.27 -51.43 3.84
CA ARG A 9 -25.32 -50.66 3.03
C ARG A 9 -25.97 -49.35 2.63
N ARG A 10 -25.85 -48.36 3.53
CA ARG A 10 -26.46 -47.04 3.43
C ARG A 10 -25.35 -46.00 3.56
N TYR A 11 -25.23 -45.17 2.53
CA TYR A 11 -24.57 -43.85 2.52
C TYR A 11 -23.03 -43.82 2.58
N VAL A 12 -22.35 -43.87 1.41
CA VAL A 12 -20.96 -43.38 1.30
C VAL A 12 -20.75 -42.38 0.13
N LEU A 13 -21.77 -42.08 -0.68
CA LEU A 13 -21.58 -41.27 -1.91
C LEU A 13 -21.97 -39.77 -1.78
N GLY A 14 -21.84 -39.16 -0.60
CA GLY A 14 -22.33 -37.79 -0.35
C GLY A 14 -21.34 -36.80 0.26
N ALA A 15 -20.04 -37.10 0.33
CA ALA A 15 -19.10 -36.30 1.15
C ALA A 15 -17.95 -35.62 0.39
N PHE A 16 -17.97 -35.57 -0.96
CA PHE A 16 -16.90 -34.92 -1.74
C PHE A 16 -17.25 -33.56 -2.35
N ALA A 17 -18.52 -33.14 -2.35
CA ALA A 17 -18.93 -31.87 -2.96
C ALA A 17 -18.89 -30.65 -2.01
N ALA A 18 -18.74 -30.86 -0.69
CA ALA A 18 -18.86 -29.77 0.29
C ALA A 18 -17.52 -29.17 0.77
N VAL A 19 -16.37 -29.74 0.38
CA VAL A 19 -15.06 -29.32 0.90
C VAL A 19 -14.36 -28.28 0.01
N LEU A 20 -14.81 -28.06 -1.24
CA LEU A 20 -14.17 -27.13 -2.18
C LEU A 20 -14.64 -25.66 -2.07
N VAL A 21 -15.59 -25.33 -1.20
CA VAL A 21 -16.13 -23.95 -1.09
C VAL A 21 -15.46 -23.12 0.03
N ALA A 22 -14.54 -23.69 0.81
CA ALA A 22 -14.06 -23.06 2.05
C ALA A 22 -12.74 -22.24 1.94
N VAL A 23 -12.20 -21.93 0.75
CA VAL A 23 -10.83 -21.34 0.62
C VAL A 23 -10.79 -19.96 -0.05
N MET A 24 -11.87 -19.18 -0.06
CA MET A 24 -11.85 -17.81 -0.62
C MET A 24 -12.12 -16.70 0.42
N SER A 25 -11.84 -16.97 1.70
CA SER A 25 -11.78 -15.91 2.72
C SER A 25 -10.45 -15.15 2.60
N GLY A 26 -10.33 -14.27 1.61
CA GLY A 26 -9.27 -13.27 1.60
C GLY A 26 -9.37 -12.36 2.84
N PRO A 27 -8.28 -11.69 3.27
CA PRO A 27 -8.36 -10.75 4.37
C PRO A 27 -9.37 -9.65 4.00
N ALA A 28 -10.48 -9.57 4.73
CA ALA A 28 -11.36 -8.43 4.64
C ALA A 28 -10.64 -7.23 5.26
N LEU A 29 -10.14 -6.32 4.43
CA LEU A 29 -9.69 -5.01 4.90
C LEU A 29 -10.90 -4.34 5.56
N ALA A 30 -10.84 -4.14 6.87
CA ALA A 30 -11.91 -3.52 7.62
C ALA A 30 -12.08 -2.07 7.18
N ALA A 31 -13.12 -1.81 6.37
CA ALA A 31 -13.44 -0.47 5.94
C ALA A 31 -13.90 0.37 7.14
N THR A 32 -13.18 1.46 7.43
CA THR A 32 -13.44 2.33 8.58
C THR A 32 -14.21 3.57 8.14
N ARG A 33 -15.21 3.98 8.93
CA ARG A 33 -15.97 5.21 8.62
C ARG A 33 -15.22 6.44 9.12
N GLY A 34 -15.29 7.52 8.35
CA GLY A 34 -14.73 8.81 8.73
C GLY A 34 -15.51 9.97 8.12
N ALA A 35 -15.05 11.18 8.42
CA ALA A 35 -15.58 12.40 7.84
C ALA A 35 -14.45 13.37 7.51
N THR A 36 -14.67 14.25 6.54
CA THR A 36 -13.75 15.35 6.28
C THR A 36 -13.89 16.44 7.35
N VAL A 37 -12.78 17.03 7.78
CA VAL A 37 -12.79 18.14 8.75
C VAL A 37 -12.94 19.50 8.07
N SER A 38 -12.60 19.60 6.79
CA SER A 38 -12.75 20.81 5.98
C SER A 38 -12.90 20.44 4.49
N SER A 39 -13.08 21.45 3.64
CA SER A 39 -13.13 21.24 2.19
C SER A 39 -11.79 20.70 1.68
N VAL A 40 -11.80 19.54 1.03
CA VAL A 40 -10.58 18.85 0.60
C VAL A 40 -10.79 18.12 -0.72
N ASN A 41 -9.72 18.05 -1.53
CA ASN A 41 -9.75 17.36 -2.80
C ASN A 41 -9.56 15.85 -2.63
N LEU A 42 -10.46 15.08 -3.24
CA LEU A 42 -10.26 13.67 -3.53
C LEU A 42 -9.40 13.56 -4.80
N ARG A 43 -8.24 12.93 -4.69
CA ARG A 43 -7.25 12.85 -5.78
C ARG A 43 -7.13 11.44 -6.33
N ALA A 44 -6.64 11.34 -7.55
CA ALA A 44 -6.45 10.06 -8.21
C ALA A 44 -5.29 9.24 -7.66
N GLY A 45 -4.45 9.81 -6.80
CA GLY A 45 -3.28 9.14 -6.22
C GLY A 45 -2.76 9.86 -4.98
N PRO A 46 -1.82 9.24 -4.25
CA PRO A 46 -1.33 9.71 -2.96
C PRO A 46 -0.30 10.84 -3.08
N GLY A 47 -0.76 12.01 -3.53
CA GLY A 47 0.08 13.19 -3.72
C GLY A 47 -0.68 14.36 -4.33
N THR A 48 -0.19 15.58 -4.12
CA THR A 48 -0.84 16.81 -4.61
C THR A 48 -0.71 17.03 -6.12
N TRP A 49 0.21 16.32 -6.78
CA TRP A 49 0.39 16.36 -8.24
C TRP A 49 -0.57 15.44 -9.00
N TYR A 50 -1.22 14.49 -8.31
CA TYR A 50 -2.25 13.67 -8.94
C TYR A 50 -3.49 14.50 -9.26
N PRO A 51 -4.18 14.19 -10.37
CA PRO A 51 -5.36 14.93 -10.78
C PRO A 51 -6.46 14.82 -9.73
N ILE A 52 -7.29 15.85 -9.67
CA ILE A 52 -8.45 15.90 -8.78
C ILE A 52 -9.56 15.05 -9.43
N VAL A 53 -10.10 14.11 -8.66
CA VAL A 53 -11.29 13.34 -9.03
C VAL A 53 -12.52 14.20 -8.74
N MET A 54 -12.60 14.75 -7.52
CA MET A 54 -13.63 15.70 -7.10
C MET A 54 -13.22 16.42 -5.81
N THR A 55 -14.01 17.40 -5.38
CA THR A 55 -13.83 18.08 -4.10
C THR A 55 -14.92 17.65 -3.12
N MET A 56 -14.52 17.30 -1.90
CA MET A 56 -15.40 16.92 -0.81
C MET A 56 -15.64 18.14 0.09
N PRO A 57 -16.90 18.45 0.46
CA PRO A 57 -17.20 19.51 1.42
C PRO A 57 -16.75 19.11 2.84
N PRO A 58 -16.73 20.04 3.80
CA PRO A 58 -16.60 19.70 5.22
C PRO A 58 -17.68 18.72 5.68
N SER A 59 -17.37 17.88 6.66
CA SER A 59 -18.27 16.86 7.24
C SER A 59 -18.79 15.83 6.24
N ALA A 60 -18.11 15.66 5.11
CA ALA A 60 -18.44 14.65 4.12
C ALA A 60 -18.18 13.25 4.68
N ALA A 61 -19.25 12.48 4.90
CA ALA A 61 -19.18 11.12 5.43
C ALA A 61 -18.57 10.17 4.38
N LEU A 62 -17.39 9.63 4.67
CA LEU A 62 -16.60 8.81 3.76
C LEU A 62 -16.27 7.45 4.37
N THR A 63 -15.88 6.52 3.50
CA THR A 63 -15.37 5.21 3.91
C THR A 63 -13.89 5.13 3.60
N ILE A 64 -13.08 4.72 4.57
CA ILE A 64 -11.62 4.60 4.54
C ILE A 64 -11.29 3.13 4.38
N TYR A 65 -10.53 2.79 3.33
CA TYR A 65 -10.16 1.40 3.03
C TYR A 65 -8.73 1.07 3.46
N GLY A 66 -7.92 2.10 3.68
CA GLY A 66 -6.59 1.99 4.24
C GLY A 66 -5.79 3.25 3.95
N CYS A 67 -4.68 3.40 4.66
CA CYS A 67 -3.79 4.53 4.49
C CYS A 67 -2.36 4.08 4.22
N LEU A 68 -1.58 4.98 3.62
CA LEU A 68 -0.15 4.80 3.40
C LEU A 68 0.66 5.35 4.59
N ASP A 69 1.61 4.55 5.07
CA ASP A 69 2.38 4.82 6.30
C ASP A 69 3.35 6.01 6.22
N ALA A 70 3.71 6.47 5.02
CA ALA A 70 4.83 7.39 4.82
C ALA A 70 4.45 8.86 4.63
N ALA A 71 3.22 9.14 4.21
CA ALA A 71 2.83 10.47 3.70
C ALA A 71 1.39 10.88 4.05
N SER A 72 0.73 10.14 4.96
CA SER A 72 -0.61 10.50 5.44
C SER A 72 -1.63 10.63 4.30
N TRP A 73 -1.68 9.66 3.38
CA TRP A 73 -2.73 9.58 2.35
C TRP A 73 -3.58 8.35 2.60
N CYS A 74 -4.88 8.53 2.59
CA CYS A 74 -5.87 7.48 2.79
C CYS A 74 -6.67 7.27 1.52
N ASP A 75 -6.80 6.01 1.14
CA ASP A 75 -7.71 5.58 0.09
C ASP A 75 -9.13 5.53 0.65
N VAL A 76 -10.00 6.36 0.09
CA VAL A 76 -11.36 6.60 0.57
C VAL A 76 -12.37 6.52 -0.58
N SER A 77 -13.60 6.19 -0.24
CA SER A 77 -14.74 6.38 -1.14
C SER A 77 -15.70 7.44 -0.60
N TRP A 78 -16.16 8.31 -1.49
CA TRP A 78 -17.20 9.28 -1.22
C TRP A 78 -18.05 9.51 -2.46
N ALA A 79 -19.38 9.60 -2.30
CA ALA A 79 -20.34 9.86 -3.38
C ALA A 79 -20.15 8.96 -4.64
N GLY A 80 -19.78 7.68 -4.43
CA GLY A 80 -19.52 6.73 -5.53
C GLY A 80 -18.15 6.86 -6.20
N ALA A 81 -17.35 7.88 -5.87
CA ALA A 81 -15.99 8.04 -6.35
C ALA A 81 -14.98 7.41 -5.37
N ARG A 82 -13.90 6.84 -5.92
CA ARG A 82 -12.79 6.23 -5.18
C ARG A 82 -11.51 7.06 -5.41
N GLY A 83 -10.76 7.34 -4.35
CA GLY A 83 -9.52 8.10 -4.47
C GLY A 83 -8.80 8.34 -3.17
N TRP A 84 -7.81 9.22 -3.23
CA TRP A 84 -6.86 9.48 -2.17
C TRP A 84 -7.09 10.86 -1.56
N VAL A 85 -7.12 10.93 -0.24
CA VAL A 85 -7.21 12.17 0.53
C VAL A 85 -6.11 12.21 1.59
N SER A 86 -5.61 13.40 1.92
CA SER A 86 -4.65 13.51 3.01
C SER A 86 -5.36 13.26 4.35
N SER A 87 -4.79 12.39 5.19
CA SER A 87 -5.34 11.98 6.48
C SER A 87 -5.49 13.14 7.45
N ASN A 88 -4.69 14.21 7.30
CA ASN A 88 -4.81 15.46 8.06
C ASN A 88 -6.19 16.12 7.90
N TYR A 89 -6.90 15.82 6.81
CA TYR A 89 -8.24 16.35 6.54
C TYR A 89 -9.36 15.37 6.88
N VAL A 90 -9.04 14.24 7.51
CA VAL A 90 -10.00 13.18 7.83
C VAL A 90 -10.02 12.97 9.34
N SER A 91 -11.22 12.83 9.89
CA SER A 91 -11.43 12.37 11.26
C SER A 91 -12.16 11.03 11.27
N ILE A 92 -11.91 10.24 12.31
CA ILE A 92 -12.59 8.97 12.57
C ILE A 92 -13.23 9.01 13.95
N TYR A 93 -14.23 8.16 14.15
CA TYR A 93 -14.78 7.90 15.48
C TYR A 93 -14.07 6.70 16.10
N TYR A 94 -13.31 6.93 17.17
CA TYR A 94 -12.50 5.92 17.83
C TYR A 94 -12.64 6.05 19.35
N GLN A 95 -12.94 4.93 20.04
CA GLN A 95 -13.11 4.87 21.49
C GLN A 95 -14.04 5.96 22.07
N GLY A 96 -15.16 6.26 21.40
CA GLY A 96 -16.14 7.22 21.89
C GLY A 96 -15.82 8.69 21.58
N GLN A 97 -14.73 8.97 20.87
CA GLN A 97 -14.27 10.31 20.53
C GLN A 97 -14.02 10.46 19.03
N THR A 98 -14.23 11.68 18.51
CA THR A 98 -13.83 12.03 17.15
C THR A 98 -12.39 12.51 17.17
N VAL A 99 -11.50 11.77 16.51
CA VAL A 99 -10.07 12.07 16.46
C VAL A 99 -9.61 12.30 15.03
N ALA A 100 -8.72 13.27 14.84
CA ALA A 100 -8.08 13.48 13.54
C ALA A 100 -7.18 12.29 13.20
N LEU A 101 -7.23 11.85 11.95
CA LEU A 101 -6.49 10.69 11.48
C LEU A 101 -5.03 11.08 11.24
N SER A 102 -4.23 11.07 12.30
CA SER A 102 -2.80 11.37 12.23
C SER A 102 -1.98 10.18 11.73
N PRO A 103 -0.83 10.40 11.07
CA PRO A 103 0.08 9.32 10.68
C PRO A 103 0.55 8.44 11.85
N ALA A 104 0.58 8.97 13.08
CA ALA A 104 0.94 8.19 14.26
C ALA A 104 -0.19 7.24 14.70
N LEU A 105 -1.45 7.60 14.48
CA LEU A 105 -2.61 6.81 14.87
C LEU A 105 -2.90 5.68 13.88
N ILE A 106 -2.69 5.92 12.57
CA ILE A 106 -3.02 4.97 11.49
C ILE A 106 -2.51 3.53 11.77
N PRO A 107 -1.23 3.31 12.14
CA PRO A 107 -0.74 1.97 12.44
C PRO A 107 -1.34 1.37 13.71
N MET A 108 -1.62 2.20 14.73
CA MET A 108 -2.15 1.73 16.01
C MET A 108 -3.57 1.15 15.91
N ILE A 109 -4.38 1.66 14.98
CA ILE A 109 -5.76 1.22 14.76
C ILE A 109 -5.90 0.22 13.61
N GLY A 110 -4.78 -0.25 13.05
CA GLY A 110 -4.77 -1.27 11.99
C GLY A 110 -5.26 -0.78 10.62
N LEU A 111 -5.24 0.54 10.36
CA LEU A 111 -5.64 1.12 9.07
C LEU A 111 -4.52 1.09 8.02
N THR A 112 -3.80 -0.02 7.92
CA THR A 112 -2.59 -0.11 7.11
C THR A 112 -2.78 -0.91 5.82
N VAL A 113 -2.21 -0.32 4.75
CA VAL A 113 -1.90 -0.88 3.43
C VAL A 113 -3.06 -1.06 2.44
N VAL A 114 -3.26 -0.01 1.63
CA VAL A 114 -3.70 -0.14 0.23
C VAL A 114 -2.55 0.28 -0.67
N ALA A 115 -2.16 -0.56 -1.63
CA ALA A 115 -1.15 -0.19 -2.61
C ALA A 115 -1.80 0.64 -3.72
N PHE A 116 -1.37 1.88 -3.91
CA PHE A 116 -1.61 2.56 -5.18
C PHE A 116 -0.75 1.89 -6.25
N ASN A 117 -1.31 1.52 -7.39
CA ASN A 117 -0.58 0.92 -8.50
C ASN A 117 -1.39 1.10 -9.79
N GLN A 118 -0.83 0.62 -10.90
CA GLN A 118 -1.48 0.75 -12.20
C GLN A 118 -2.83 0.00 -12.26
N ALA A 119 -2.97 -1.11 -11.52
CA ALA A 119 -4.23 -1.84 -11.46
C ALA A 119 -5.33 -1.03 -10.75
N TYR A 120 -5.02 -0.39 -9.61
CA TYR A 120 -5.93 0.56 -8.94
C TYR A 120 -6.37 1.67 -9.90
N TRP A 121 -5.41 2.27 -10.60
CA TRP A 121 -5.69 3.33 -11.58
C TRP A 121 -6.64 2.86 -12.69
N ASN A 122 -6.38 1.69 -13.26
CA ASN A 122 -7.20 1.07 -14.29
C ASN A 122 -8.61 0.75 -13.80
N ASN A 123 -8.74 0.27 -12.56
CA ASN A 123 -10.03 -0.13 -12.00
C ASN A 123 -10.95 1.04 -11.66
N HIS A 124 -10.39 2.21 -11.33
CA HIS A 124 -11.19 3.33 -10.81
C HIS A 124 -11.32 4.52 -11.75
N TYR A 125 -10.43 4.66 -12.75
CA TYR A 125 -10.32 5.90 -13.52
C TYR A 125 -10.48 5.74 -15.02
N GLY A 126 -10.94 4.59 -15.53
CA GLY A 126 -11.10 4.36 -16.97
C GLY A 126 -11.95 5.41 -17.71
N GLY A 127 -12.90 6.05 -17.03
CA GLY A 127 -13.73 7.12 -17.60
C GLY A 127 -13.19 8.54 -17.45
N GLN A 128 -12.00 8.72 -16.85
CA GLN A 128 -11.45 10.05 -16.57
C GLN A 128 -10.63 10.58 -17.76
N PRO A 129 -10.68 11.89 -18.06
CA PRO A 129 -10.00 12.47 -19.23
C PRO A 129 -8.47 12.32 -19.16
N TRP A 130 -7.91 12.22 -17.96
CA TRP A 130 -6.48 12.06 -17.69
C TRP A 130 -6.05 10.58 -17.55
N TYR A 131 -6.95 9.63 -17.76
CA TYR A 131 -6.72 8.19 -17.57
C TYR A 131 -5.47 7.66 -18.30
N GLY A 132 -5.28 8.05 -19.57
CA GLY A 132 -4.15 7.58 -20.39
C GLY A 132 -2.77 8.06 -19.92
N GLN A 133 -2.70 8.96 -18.94
CA GLN A 133 -1.48 9.63 -18.51
C GLN A 133 -0.84 9.01 -17.26
N TRP A 134 -1.06 7.71 -17.02
CA TRP A 134 -0.50 6.98 -15.87
C TRP A 134 0.99 7.27 -15.66
N ASN A 135 1.81 7.13 -16.70
CA ASN A 135 3.26 7.33 -16.59
C ASN A 135 3.61 8.78 -16.19
N THR A 136 2.87 9.77 -16.68
CA THR A 136 3.07 11.18 -16.34
C THR A 136 2.83 11.42 -14.85
N TYR A 137 1.74 10.90 -14.28
CA TYR A 137 1.43 11.10 -12.86
C TYR A 137 2.22 10.20 -11.92
N TYR A 138 2.50 8.98 -12.35
CA TYR A 138 3.23 7.99 -11.56
C TYR A 138 4.74 8.29 -11.49
N ARG A 139 5.34 8.75 -12.61
CA ARG A 139 6.78 9.07 -12.69
C ARG A 139 7.09 10.57 -12.61
N GLY A 140 6.13 11.45 -12.86
CA GLY A 140 6.34 12.91 -12.86
C GLY A 140 6.13 13.58 -11.50
N GLY A 141 5.80 12.83 -10.45
CA GLY A 141 5.57 13.38 -9.12
C GLY A 141 6.84 13.91 -8.44
N PRO A 142 6.78 15.05 -7.72
CA PRO A 142 7.86 15.50 -6.84
C PRO A 142 8.30 14.39 -5.88
N GLY A 143 9.53 13.90 -6.04
CA GLY A 143 10.07 12.80 -5.26
C GLY A 143 10.12 11.45 -5.98
N TYR A 144 9.70 11.35 -7.23
CA TYR A 144 10.09 10.23 -8.10
C TYR A 144 11.47 10.50 -8.70
N GLY A 145 12.40 9.57 -8.52
CA GLY A 145 13.73 9.67 -9.13
C GLY A 145 14.84 9.11 -8.26
N GLY A 146 16.05 9.07 -8.80
CA GLY A 146 17.22 8.59 -8.09
C GLY A 146 18.46 9.42 -8.40
N VAL A 147 19.33 9.51 -7.41
CA VAL A 147 20.65 10.13 -7.52
C VAL A 147 21.69 9.12 -7.07
N ALA A 148 22.75 8.96 -7.86
CA ALA A 148 23.89 8.12 -7.53
C ALA A 148 25.19 8.92 -7.68
N ARG A 149 26.15 8.65 -6.80
CA ARG A 149 27.52 9.18 -6.87
C ARG A 149 28.50 8.07 -6.55
N GLY A 150 29.62 8.05 -7.24
CA GLY A 150 30.70 7.11 -6.98
C GLY A 150 32.05 7.63 -7.45
N GLY A 151 33.12 6.99 -6.97
CA GLY A 151 34.50 7.33 -7.30
C GLY A 151 35.48 6.32 -6.75
N CYS A 152 36.74 6.43 -7.18
CA CYS A 152 37.83 5.55 -6.77
C CYS A 152 39.07 6.36 -6.38
N VAL A 153 39.86 5.84 -5.44
CA VAL A 153 41.20 6.30 -5.08
C VAL A 153 42.10 5.06 -4.99
N GLY A 154 43.05 4.95 -5.93
CA GLY A 154 43.85 3.73 -6.07
C GLY A 154 42.98 2.51 -6.41
N ALA A 155 43.25 1.37 -5.78
CA ALA A 155 42.45 0.13 -5.92
C ALA A 155 41.14 0.16 -5.12
N ALA A 156 40.87 1.22 -4.38
CA ALA A 156 39.65 1.36 -3.59
C ALA A 156 38.59 2.17 -4.35
N CYS A 157 37.39 1.62 -4.47
CA CYS A 157 36.24 2.24 -5.13
C CYS A 157 35.04 2.27 -4.20
N GLY A 158 34.15 3.25 -4.36
CA GLY A 158 32.91 3.30 -3.59
C GLY A 158 31.84 4.15 -4.24
N GLY A 159 30.62 4.00 -3.75
CA GLY A 159 29.49 4.76 -4.23
C GLY A 159 28.31 4.73 -3.29
N SER A 160 27.39 5.65 -3.54
CA SER A 160 26.09 5.73 -2.88
C SER A 160 25.00 6.05 -3.89
N ALA A 161 23.81 5.54 -3.62
CA ALA A 161 22.62 5.82 -4.41
C ALA A 161 21.43 6.03 -3.48
N VAL A 162 20.57 6.98 -3.83
CA VAL A 162 19.28 7.19 -3.18
C VAL A 162 18.22 7.23 -4.28
N VAL A 163 17.17 6.43 -4.11
CA VAL A 163 15.99 6.39 -4.96
C VAL A 163 14.78 6.68 -4.09
N ARG A 164 13.90 7.56 -4.54
CA ARG A 164 12.56 7.72 -3.95
C ARG A 164 11.52 7.19 -4.93
N GLY A 165 10.63 6.39 -4.36
CA GLY A 165 9.45 5.87 -5.02
C GLY A 165 8.26 6.81 -4.82
N PRO A 166 7.27 6.73 -5.70
CA PRO A 166 6.12 7.63 -5.73
C PRO A 166 5.17 7.48 -4.52
N TYR A 167 5.38 6.47 -3.66
CA TYR A 167 4.55 6.17 -2.48
C TYR A 167 5.27 6.37 -1.15
N GLY A 168 6.32 7.18 -1.14
CA GLY A 168 7.18 7.38 0.04
C GLY A 168 8.07 6.17 0.37
N GLY A 169 7.98 5.09 -0.41
CA GLY A 169 9.00 4.05 -0.48
C GLY A 169 10.28 4.60 -1.12
N GLY A 170 11.38 3.89 -0.96
CA GLY A 170 12.67 4.35 -1.48
C GLY A 170 13.81 3.45 -1.05
N ALA A 171 14.95 3.59 -1.68
CA ALA A 171 16.15 2.86 -1.35
C ALA A 171 17.29 3.85 -1.11
N ALA A 172 18.05 3.67 -0.05
CA ALA A 172 19.35 4.31 0.09
C ALA A 172 20.40 3.21 0.22
N ALA A 173 21.42 3.24 -0.63
CA ALA A 173 22.48 2.26 -0.64
C ALA A 173 23.85 2.95 -0.61
N ARG A 174 24.82 2.30 0.03
CA ARG A 174 26.23 2.66 0.01
C ARG A 174 27.06 1.40 -0.07
N GLY A 175 28.09 1.41 -0.91
CA GLY A 175 29.06 0.33 -1.01
C GLY A 175 30.47 0.85 -1.22
N ALA A 176 31.45 0.06 -0.81
CA ALA A 176 32.86 0.28 -1.11
C ALA A 176 33.58 -1.06 -1.29
N CYS A 177 34.58 -1.06 -2.15
CA CYS A 177 35.46 -2.18 -2.44
C CYS A 177 36.90 -1.71 -2.34
N GLY A 178 37.72 -2.44 -1.59
CA GLY A 178 39.17 -2.40 -1.65
C GLY A 178 39.72 -3.57 -2.50
N PRO A 179 41.04 -3.81 -2.47
CA PRO A 179 41.69 -4.85 -3.26
C PRO A 179 41.18 -6.27 -2.95
N ASP A 180 40.97 -6.59 -1.67
CA ASP A 180 40.67 -7.95 -1.21
C ASP A 180 39.24 -8.12 -0.65
N ARG A 181 38.52 -7.01 -0.49
CA ARG A 181 37.25 -6.97 0.25
C ARG A 181 36.28 -5.95 -0.33
N CYS A 182 35.03 -6.36 -0.45
CA CYS A 182 33.89 -5.47 -0.71
C CYS A 182 32.90 -5.49 0.46
N ALA A 183 32.31 -4.34 0.75
CA ALA A 183 31.24 -4.22 1.74
C ALA A 183 30.19 -3.21 1.29
N GLY A 184 28.94 -3.48 1.60
CA GLY A 184 27.84 -2.58 1.29
C GLY A 184 26.64 -2.77 2.20
N GLY A 185 25.81 -1.74 2.22
CA GLY A 185 24.54 -1.75 2.92
C GLY A 185 23.49 -0.98 2.15
N ALA A 186 22.25 -1.41 2.30
CA ALA A 186 21.08 -0.73 1.78
C ALA A 186 19.97 -0.67 2.83
N ILE A 187 19.24 0.43 2.81
CA ILE A 187 17.98 0.61 3.54
C ILE A 187 16.91 0.73 2.49
N LEU A 188 15.96 -0.21 2.50
CA LEU A 188 14.80 -0.19 1.62
C LEU A 188 13.57 0.16 2.45
N ARG A 189 12.92 1.26 2.11
CA ARG A 189 11.60 1.61 2.64
C ARG A 189 10.54 1.02 1.72
N ARG A 190 9.81 0.03 2.22
CA ARG A 190 8.72 -0.60 1.46
C ARG A 190 7.55 0.38 1.26
N PRO A 191 6.75 0.20 0.20
CA PRO A 191 5.42 0.81 0.09
C PRO A 191 4.56 0.23 1.22
N GLY A 192 4.49 0.93 2.36
CA GLY A 192 3.96 0.39 3.62
C GLY A 192 4.81 0.67 4.88
N GLY A 193 5.73 1.63 4.84
CA GLY A 193 6.40 2.16 6.03
C GLY A 193 7.54 1.31 6.61
N GLY A 194 7.53 0.00 6.37
CA GLY A 194 8.57 -0.92 6.84
C GLY A 194 9.94 -0.61 6.26
N LEU A 195 10.95 -0.55 7.13
CA LEU A 195 12.36 -0.46 6.75
C LEU A 195 12.97 -1.86 6.73
N GLU A 196 13.57 -2.20 5.60
CA GLU A 196 14.36 -3.41 5.43
C GLU A 196 15.82 -3.01 5.32
N PHE A 197 16.64 -3.57 6.20
CA PHE A 197 18.07 -3.36 6.22
C PHE A 197 18.75 -4.54 5.56
N ARG A 198 19.55 -4.28 4.53
CA ARG A 198 20.41 -5.28 3.88
C ARG A 198 21.85 -4.87 4.08
N ARG A 199 22.70 -5.82 4.44
CA ARG A 199 24.16 -5.65 4.50
C ARG A 199 24.83 -6.88 3.93
N GLY A 200 25.95 -6.68 3.28
CA GLY A 200 26.74 -7.76 2.70
C GLY A 200 28.22 -7.41 2.71
N VAL A 201 29.03 -8.44 2.90
CA VAL A 201 30.48 -8.39 2.77
C VAL A 201 30.87 -9.57 1.90
N VAL A 202 31.80 -9.34 0.97
CA VAL A 202 32.33 -10.37 0.08
C VAL A 202 33.85 -10.25 0.10
N GLU A 203 34.51 -11.36 0.40
CA GLU A 203 35.95 -11.52 0.25
C GLU A 203 36.23 -12.05 -1.16
N ARG A 204 37.33 -11.60 -1.75
CA ARG A 204 37.69 -11.92 -3.14
C ARG A 204 38.52 -13.19 -3.25
#